data_AF-A0A382M1A5-F1
#
_entry.id   AF-A0A382M1A5-F1
#
_cell.length_a   1.000
_cell.length_b   1.000
_cell.length_c   1.000
_cell.angle_alpha   90.00
_cell.angle_beta   90.00
_cell.angle_gamma   90.00
#
_symmetry.space_group_name_H-M   'P 1'
#
loop_
_entity.id
_entity.type
_entity.pdbx_description
1 polymer ?
#
loop_
_entity_poly.entity_id
_entity_poly.type
_entity_poly.pdbx_seq_one_letter_code
_entity_poly.pdbx_strand_id
1 'polypeptide(L)'
;MANDTTSNGPGALSHENVAEYRESFNSDPAKKLVQNVVTQHDVNDVALSRSIVTESPHSFSIVLDDWGVTNQARSGRCWMFAGLNLCRVDTRNVLNVKEFEFSQNYLMFWDKLERANFILEAIIETADRSSDDRTVAFLLRNPISDGGQWD
;
A
#
# COMPACT_ATOMS: atom_id res chain seq x y z
N MET A 1 20.76 -39.99 16.38
CA MET A 1 21.55 -39.77 15.15
C MET A 1 20.58 -39.22 14.12
N ALA A 2 20.58 -37.90 13.91
CA ALA A 2 19.69 -37.26 12.96
C ALA A 2 20.18 -37.57 11.54
N ASN A 3 19.33 -38.16 10.71
CA ASN A 3 19.63 -38.43 9.32
C ASN A 3 19.76 -37.10 8.58
N ASP A 4 21.00 -36.79 8.23
CA ASP A 4 21.39 -35.72 7.31
C ASP A 4 20.81 -36.03 5.93
N THR A 5 19.63 -35.49 5.66
CA THR A 5 19.01 -35.56 4.33
C THR A 5 19.64 -34.45 3.51
N THR A 6 20.84 -34.73 2.99
CA THR A 6 21.49 -33.94 1.94
C THR A 6 20.58 -33.97 0.70
N SER A 7 19.70 -33.00 0.61
CA SER A 7 18.90 -32.74 -0.59
C SER A 7 19.85 -32.30 -1.69
N ASN A 8 20.32 -33.24 -2.50
CA ASN A 8 21.23 -33.02 -3.63
C ASN A 8 20.48 -32.89 -4.97
N GLY A 9 19.19 -32.52 -4.94
CA GLY A 9 18.40 -32.29 -6.15
C GLY A 9 18.78 -30.97 -6.83
N PRO A 10 18.65 -30.85 -8.17
CA PRO A 10 18.83 -29.57 -8.85
C PRO A 10 17.85 -28.52 -8.27
N GLY A 11 18.41 -27.46 -7.69
CA GLY A 11 17.65 -26.39 -7.02
C GLY A 11 17.61 -26.46 -5.49
N ALA A 12 18.20 -27.49 -4.87
CA ALA A 12 18.37 -27.54 -3.43
C ALA A 12 19.54 -26.65 -2.96
N LEU A 13 19.37 -25.98 -1.82
CA LEU A 13 20.42 -25.19 -1.19
C LEU A 13 21.29 -26.11 -0.33
N SER A 14 22.54 -26.33 -0.73
CA SER A 14 23.45 -27.23 -0.02
C SER A 14 24.15 -26.54 1.17
N HIS A 15 24.72 -27.33 2.08
CA HIS A 15 25.51 -26.80 3.19
C HIS A 15 26.76 -26.05 2.70
N GLU A 16 27.37 -26.51 1.61
CA GLU A 16 28.50 -25.87 0.97
C GLU A 16 28.11 -24.50 0.42
N ASN A 17 26.94 -24.37 -0.24
CA ASN A 17 26.45 -23.06 -0.73
C ASN A 17 26.25 -22.07 0.43
N VAL A 18 25.63 -22.51 1.53
CA VAL A 18 25.41 -21.67 2.71
C VAL A 18 26.74 -21.25 3.36
N ALA A 19 27.71 -22.16 3.42
CA ALA A 19 29.04 -21.86 3.94
C ALA A 19 29.75 -20.80 3.06
N GLU A 20 29.71 -20.96 1.75
CA GLU A 20 30.28 -20.00 0.78
C GLU A 20 29.63 -18.62 0.90
N TYR A 21 28.29 -18.55 0.98
CA TYR A 21 27.58 -17.28 1.17
C TYR A 21 27.94 -16.61 2.49
N ARG A 22 28.07 -17.40 3.57
CA ARG A 22 28.49 -16.89 4.87
C ARG A 22 29.91 -16.35 4.83
N GLU A 23 30.83 -17.03 4.16
CA GLU A 23 32.20 -16.57 4.00
C GLU A 23 32.27 -15.28 3.18
N SER A 24 31.59 -15.23 2.03
CA SER A 24 31.48 -14.04 1.17
C SER A 24 30.80 -12.86 1.87
N PHE A 25 29.86 -13.13 2.78
CA PHE A 25 29.25 -12.10 3.61
C PHE A 25 30.23 -11.59 4.67
N ASN A 26 30.89 -12.51 5.38
CA ASN A 26 31.76 -12.18 6.50
C ASN A 26 33.09 -11.54 6.08
N SER A 27 33.51 -11.72 4.83
CA SER A 27 34.72 -11.10 4.28
C SER A 27 34.55 -9.61 3.99
N ASP A 28 33.31 -9.09 3.96
CA ASP A 28 33.01 -7.68 3.71
C ASP A 28 32.66 -6.94 5.01
N PRO A 29 33.54 -6.03 5.50
CA PRO A 29 33.28 -5.25 6.70
C PRO A 29 32.04 -4.36 6.59
N ALA A 30 31.71 -3.86 5.39
CA ALA A 30 30.54 -3.01 5.19
C ALA A 30 29.25 -3.83 5.40
N LYS A 31 29.20 -5.08 4.94
CA LYS A 31 28.06 -5.98 5.19
C LYS A 31 27.86 -6.25 6.67
N LYS A 32 28.94 -6.46 7.43
CA LYS A 32 28.89 -6.62 8.90
C LYS A 32 28.39 -5.36 9.60
N LEU A 33 28.86 -4.18 9.18
CA LEU A 33 28.38 -2.91 9.70
C LEU A 33 26.88 -2.77 9.46
N VAL A 34 26.42 -2.97 8.22
CA VAL A 34 24.99 -2.88 7.86
C VAL A 34 24.18 -3.89 8.66
N GLN A 35 24.64 -5.14 8.81
CA GLN A 35 23.98 -6.18 9.62
C GLN A 35 23.71 -5.70 11.05
N ASN A 36 24.72 -5.11 11.70
CA ASN A 36 24.58 -4.64 13.08
C ASN A 36 23.53 -3.52 13.22
N VAL A 37 23.39 -2.69 12.18
CA VAL A 37 22.45 -1.56 12.19
C VAL A 37 21.03 -2.05 11.87
N VAL A 38 20.83 -2.82 10.79
CA VAL A 38 19.49 -3.26 10.35
C VAL A 38 18.83 -4.28 11.29
N THR A 39 19.60 -4.90 12.17
CA THR A 39 19.06 -5.80 13.22
C THR A 39 18.55 -5.05 14.46
N GLN A 40 18.80 -3.73 14.55
CA GLN A 40 18.41 -2.89 15.69
C GLN A 40 17.46 -1.74 15.29
N HIS A 41 17.39 -1.40 14.01
CA HIS A 41 16.64 -0.25 13.49
C HIS A 41 15.77 -0.64 12.29
N ASP A 42 14.75 0.16 12.00
CA ASP A 42 13.95 0.00 10.78
C ASP A 42 14.82 0.21 9.54
N VAL A 43 14.69 -0.66 8.55
CA VAL A 43 15.53 -0.62 7.35
C VAL A 43 15.35 0.68 6.56
N ASN A 44 14.17 1.30 6.59
CA ASN A 44 13.90 2.55 5.87
C ASN A 44 14.64 3.73 6.52
N ASP A 45 14.73 3.75 7.85
CA ASP A 45 15.50 4.78 8.57
C ASP A 45 17.00 4.67 8.25
N VAL A 46 17.51 3.44 8.14
CA VAL A 46 18.91 3.17 7.79
C VAL A 46 19.20 3.52 6.34
N ALA A 47 18.26 3.24 5.44
CA ALA A 47 18.41 3.48 4.00
C ALA A 47 18.16 4.96 3.61
N LEU A 48 17.75 5.82 4.55
CA LEU A 48 17.45 7.22 4.29
C LEU A 48 18.71 7.98 3.82
N SER A 49 18.68 8.49 2.59
CA SER A 49 19.75 9.35 2.07
C SER A 49 19.60 10.79 2.56
N ARG A 50 20.50 11.20 3.46
CA ARG A 50 20.45 12.55 4.04
C ARG A 50 20.64 13.64 2.99
N SER A 51 21.46 13.44 1.96
CA SER A 51 21.67 14.43 0.90
C SER A 51 20.39 14.73 0.14
N ILE A 52 19.64 13.69 -0.25
CA ILE A 52 18.35 13.83 -0.94
C ILE A 52 17.36 14.61 -0.06
N VAL A 53 17.29 14.29 1.23
CA VAL A 53 16.41 14.99 2.18
C VAL A 53 16.76 16.47 2.28
N THR A 54 18.04 16.83 2.29
CA THR A 54 18.48 18.23 2.39
C THR A 54 18.37 19.00 1.08
N GLU A 55 18.47 18.31 -0.07
CA GLU A 55 18.48 18.92 -1.39
C GLU A 55 17.09 19.01 -2.03
N SER A 56 16.04 18.46 -1.41
CA SER A 56 14.66 18.50 -1.92
C SER A 56 13.94 19.78 -1.49
N PRO A 57 13.81 20.82 -2.34
CA PRO A 57 13.10 22.04 -1.97
C PRO A 57 11.59 21.83 -1.99
N HIS A 58 10.90 22.39 -0.98
CA HIS A 58 9.43 22.51 -0.97
C HIS A 58 8.99 23.93 -1.39
N SER A 59 9.62 24.45 -2.45
CA SER A 59 9.31 25.76 -3.03
C SER A 59 8.89 25.59 -4.47
N PHE A 60 7.71 26.08 -4.81
CA PHE A 60 7.10 25.93 -6.13
C PHE A 60 6.79 27.31 -6.72
N SER A 61 6.97 27.47 -8.04
CA SER A 61 6.64 28.72 -8.73
C SER A 61 5.14 28.98 -8.82
N ILE A 62 4.33 27.92 -8.74
CA ILE A 62 2.87 27.95 -8.74
C ILE A 62 2.42 27.09 -7.57
N VAL A 63 1.63 27.68 -6.67
CA VAL A 63 1.02 27.01 -5.52
C VAL A 63 -0.48 27.18 -5.67
N LEU A 64 -1.22 26.08 -5.64
CA LEU A 64 -2.67 26.09 -5.81
C LEU A 64 -3.39 26.17 -4.46
N ASP A 65 -2.75 25.72 -3.39
CA ASP A 65 -3.34 25.40 -2.10
C ASP A 65 -2.93 26.36 -0.99
N ASP A 66 -3.93 26.98 -0.37
CA ASP A 66 -3.81 27.70 0.92
C ASP A 66 -4.72 27.10 2.01
N TRP A 67 -5.34 25.95 1.73
CA TRP A 67 -6.38 25.33 2.56
C TRP A 67 -5.85 24.21 3.46
N GLY A 68 -6.58 23.93 4.54
CA GLY A 68 -6.23 22.89 5.51
C GLY A 68 -6.26 21.46 4.95
N VAL A 69 -5.42 20.59 5.51
CA VAL A 69 -5.32 19.18 5.11
C VAL A 69 -6.46 18.34 5.69
N THR A 70 -6.89 17.33 4.94
CA THR A 70 -7.88 16.32 5.37
C THR A 70 -7.19 15.05 5.90
N ASN A 71 -7.86 14.26 6.76
CA ASN A 71 -7.31 13.00 7.27
C ASN A 71 -8.29 11.82 7.11
N GLN A 72 -7.93 10.82 6.31
CA GLN A 72 -8.74 9.61 6.13
C GLN A 72 -8.68 8.63 7.32
N ALA A 73 -7.75 8.85 8.26
CA ALA A 73 -7.46 7.99 9.40
C ALA A 73 -7.20 6.54 8.97
N ARG A 74 -7.67 5.57 9.74
CA ARG A 74 -7.48 4.13 9.46
C ARG A 74 -8.54 3.60 8.49
N SER A 75 -8.58 4.14 7.28
CA SER A 75 -9.49 3.70 6.20
C SER A 75 -8.79 3.74 4.85
N GLY A 76 -9.31 3.01 3.86
CA GLY A 76 -8.77 2.98 2.49
C GLY A 76 -9.40 4.02 1.53
N ARG A 77 -9.90 5.14 2.06
CA ARG A 77 -10.70 6.13 1.32
C ARG A 77 -9.88 7.17 0.55
N CYS A 78 -8.62 6.90 0.25
CA CYS A 78 -7.71 7.87 -0.38
C CYS A 78 -8.26 8.46 -1.69
N TRP A 79 -8.86 7.62 -2.53
CA TRP A 79 -9.48 8.03 -3.79
C TRP A 79 -10.59 9.08 -3.60
N MET A 80 -11.44 8.88 -2.59
CA MET A 80 -12.53 9.80 -2.26
C MET A 80 -12.01 11.11 -1.69
N PHE A 81 -11.03 11.03 -0.78
CA PHE A 81 -10.42 12.23 -0.20
C PHE A 81 -9.72 13.05 -1.29
N ALA A 82 -9.00 12.41 -2.21
CA ALA A 82 -8.37 13.09 -3.34
C ALA A 82 -9.41 13.76 -4.26
N GLY A 83 -10.46 13.04 -4.68
CA GLY A 83 -11.52 13.59 -5.53
C GLY A 83 -12.28 14.74 -4.87
N LEU A 84 -12.66 14.59 -3.60
CA LEU A 84 -13.35 15.65 -2.85
C LEU A 84 -12.44 16.84 -2.55
N ASN A 85 -11.13 16.63 -2.37
CA ASN A 85 -10.16 17.70 -2.23
C ASN A 85 -9.98 18.52 -3.51
N LEU A 86 -10.15 17.91 -4.68
CA LEU A 86 -10.19 18.63 -5.95
C LEU A 86 -11.44 19.52 -6.02
N CYS A 87 -12.63 18.95 -5.78
CA CYS A 87 -13.90 19.68 -5.93
C CYS A 87 -14.13 20.77 -4.87
N ARG A 88 -13.56 20.63 -3.67
CA ARG A 88 -13.83 21.55 -2.55
C ARG A 88 -13.25 22.95 -2.79
N VAL A 89 -12.23 23.08 -3.63
CA VAL A 89 -11.53 24.36 -3.89
C VAL A 89 -12.50 25.37 -4.49
N ASP A 90 -13.12 25.03 -5.61
CA ASP A 90 -14.07 25.90 -6.29
C ASP A 90 -15.33 26.12 -5.43
N THR A 91 -15.78 25.06 -4.73
CA THR A 91 -16.95 25.14 -3.85
C THR A 91 -16.75 26.13 -2.71
N ARG A 92 -15.58 26.10 -2.07
CA ARG A 92 -15.20 27.06 -1.03
C ARG A 92 -15.23 28.50 -1.55
N ASN A 93 -14.71 28.73 -2.75
CA ASN A 93 -14.67 30.05 -3.38
C ASN A 93 -16.10 30.55 -3.68
N VAL A 94 -16.97 29.70 -4.22
CA VAL A 94 -18.38 30.03 -4.50
C VAL A 94 -19.15 30.34 -3.22
N LEU A 95 -18.95 29.57 -2.15
CA LEU A 95 -19.63 29.75 -0.88
C LEU A 95 -19.04 30.88 -0.02
N ASN A 96 -17.88 31.43 -0.41
CA ASN A 96 -17.13 32.46 0.32
C ASN A 96 -16.86 32.08 1.79
N VAL A 97 -16.36 30.86 2.01
CA VAL A 97 -16.00 30.36 3.35
C VAL A 97 -14.51 30.11 3.47
N LYS A 98 -13.97 30.28 4.69
CA LYS A 98 -12.54 30.06 4.92
C LYS A 98 -12.17 28.58 4.87
N GLU A 99 -12.98 27.72 5.48
CA GLU A 99 -12.76 26.28 5.58
C GLU A 99 -13.99 25.54 5.08
N PHE A 100 -13.77 24.52 4.27
CA PHE A 100 -14.85 23.71 3.71
C PHE A 100 -14.36 22.29 3.45
N GLU A 101 -15.19 21.31 3.80
CA GLU A 101 -15.01 19.92 3.43
C GLU A 101 -16.36 19.32 3.02
N PHE A 102 -16.33 18.50 1.98
CA PHE A 102 -17.43 17.60 1.69
C PHE A 102 -17.43 16.44 2.70
N SER A 103 -18.61 15.91 3.00
CA SER A 103 -18.71 14.70 3.81
C SER A 103 -18.18 13.49 3.05
N GLN A 104 -16.94 13.09 3.33
CA GLN A 104 -16.35 11.87 2.77
C GLN A 104 -17.09 10.63 3.29
N ASN A 105 -17.69 10.72 4.48
CA ASN A 105 -18.52 9.64 5.04
C ASN A 105 -19.84 9.46 4.28
N TYR A 106 -20.43 10.55 3.75
CA TYR A 106 -21.63 10.46 2.94
C TYR A 106 -21.39 9.65 1.67
N LEU A 107 -20.32 9.95 0.94
CA LEU A 107 -19.95 9.19 -0.26
C LEU A 107 -19.59 7.74 0.11
N MET A 108 -18.94 7.52 1.27
CA MET A 108 -18.54 6.18 1.70
C MET A 108 -19.75 5.29 1.98
N PHE A 109 -20.79 5.85 2.59
CA PHE A 109 -22.03 5.14 2.83
C PHE A 109 -22.61 4.58 1.53
N TRP A 110 -22.70 5.41 0.50
CA TRP A 110 -23.24 5.00 -0.80
C TRP A 110 -22.30 4.04 -1.53
N ASP A 111 -20.98 4.25 -1.49
CA ASP A 111 -20.01 3.28 -2.05
C ASP A 111 -20.21 1.89 -1.44
N LYS A 112 -20.34 1.79 -0.11
CA LYS A 112 -20.53 0.50 0.56
C LYS A 112 -21.86 -0.16 0.21
N LEU A 113 -22.92 0.63 0.11
CA LEU A 113 -24.24 0.12 -0.26
C LEU A 113 -24.23 -0.41 -1.70
N GLU A 114 -23.77 0.40 -2.65
CA GLU A 114 -23.74 0.03 -4.07
C GLU A 114 -22.78 -1.12 -4.34
N ARG A 115 -21.63 -1.16 -3.66
CA ARG A 115 -20.68 -2.26 -3.76
C ARG A 115 -21.25 -3.58 -3.22
N ALA A 116 -22.03 -3.53 -2.15
CA ALA A 116 -22.72 -4.72 -1.66
C ALA A 116 -23.70 -5.25 -2.71
N ASN A 117 -24.46 -4.36 -3.35
CA ASN A 117 -25.36 -4.71 -4.44
C ASN A 117 -24.59 -5.30 -5.64
N PHE A 118 -23.54 -4.63 -6.10
CA PHE A 118 -22.68 -5.10 -7.19
C PHE A 118 -22.14 -6.51 -6.95
N ILE A 119 -21.68 -6.81 -5.73
CA ILE A 119 -21.17 -8.15 -5.41
C ILE A 119 -22.28 -9.20 -5.46
N LEU A 120 -23.49 -8.89 -4.98
CA LEU A 120 -24.61 -9.82 -5.05
C LEU A 120 -24.98 -10.14 -6.51
N GLU A 121 -25.04 -9.13 -7.38
CA GLU A 121 -25.27 -9.33 -8.81
C GLU A 121 -24.13 -10.13 -9.46
N ALA A 122 -22.87 -9.84 -9.15
CA ALA A 122 -21.73 -10.60 -9.67
C ALA A 122 -21.77 -12.09 -9.26
N ILE A 123 -22.29 -12.42 -8.07
CA ILE A 123 -22.49 -13.81 -7.63
C ILE A 123 -23.64 -14.47 -8.40
N ILE A 124 -24.72 -13.75 -8.69
CA ILE A 124 -25.82 -14.27 -9.53
C ILE A 124 -25.32 -14.55 -10.96
N GLU A 125 -24.55 -13.62 -11.54
CA GLU A 125 -23.95 -13.77 -12.88
C GLU A 125 -22.94 -14.91 -12.97
N THR A 126 -22.36 -15.34 -11.85
CA THR A 126 -21.37 -16.42 -11.79
C THR A 126 -21.90 -17.69 -11.11
N ALA A 127 -23.22 -17.79 -10.91
CA ALA A 127 -23.85 -18.87 -10.16
C ALA A 127 -23.72 -20.26 -10.82
N ASP A 128 -23.43 -20.33 -12.12
CA ASP A 128 -23.18 -21.57 -12.86
C ASP A 128 -21.75 -22.10 -12.70
N ARG A 129 -20.85 -21.30 -12.11
CA ARG A 129 -19.44 -21.65 -11.92
C ARG A 129 -19.23 -22.39 -10.60
N SER A 130 -18.16 -23.17 -10.57
CA SER A 130 -17.73 -23.84 -9.34
C SER A 130 -17.31 -22.82 -8.28
N SER A 131 -17.50 -23.16 -7.00
CA SER A 131 -17.11 -22.29 -5.88
C SER A 131 -15.59 -22.12 -5.73
N ASP A 132 -14.79 -23.02 -6.32
CA ASP A 132 -13.34 -22.92 -6.43
C ASP A 132 -12.86 -22.25 -7.72
N ASP A 133 -13.78 -21.76 -8.56
CA ASP A 133 -13.44 -20.94 -9.72
C ASP A 133 -12.65 -19.70 -9.27
N ARG A 134 -11.59 -19.38 -10.01
CA ARG A 134 -10.69 -18.27 -9.66
C ARG A 134 -11.43 -16.92 -9.58
N THR A 135 -12.46 -16.72 -10.39
CA THR A 135 -13.27 -15.49 -10.42
C THR A 135 -14.14 -15.41 -9.17
N VAL A 136 -14.87 -16.48 -8.86
CA VAL A 136 -15.73 -16.56 -7.66
C VAL A 136 -14.89 -16.39 -6.39
N ALA A 137 -13.74 -17.08 -6.32
CA ALA A 137 -12.80 -16.94 -5.22
C ALA A 137 -12.25 -15.50 -5.10
N PHE A 138 -12.00 -14.81 -6.23
CA PHE A 138 -11.57 -13.41 -6.21
C PHE A 138 -12.67 -12.47 -5.67
N LEU A 139 -13.91 -12.61 -6.17
CA LEU A 139 -15.05 -11.80 -5.72
C LEU A 139 -15.28 -11.93 -4.21
N LEU A 140 -15.16 -13.14 -3.66
CA LEU A 140 -15.39 -13.42 -2.24
C LEU A 140 -14.20 -13.10 -1.34
N ARG A 141 -13.00 -12.83 -1.88
CA ARG A 141 -11.78 -12.62 -1.08
C ARG A 141 -11.81 -11.32 -0.27
N ASN A 142 -12.27 -10.23 -0.88
CA ASN A 142 -12.37 -8.91 -0.23
C ASN A 142 -13.46 -8.05 -0.90
N PRO A 143 -14.74 -8.48 -0.86
CA PRO A 143 -15.82 -7.93 -1.69
C PRO A 143 -16.12 -6.46 -1.39
N ILE A 144 -15.90 -6.01 -0.16
CA ILE A 144 -16.32 -4.70 0.34
C ILE A 144 -15.10 -3.85 0.75
N SER A 145 -14.02 -3.91 -0.04
CA SER A 145 -12.83 -3.06 0.16
C SER A 145 -13.16 -1.56 0.14
N ASP A 146 -12.38 -0.73 0.85
CA ASP A 146 -12.54 0.74 0.86
C ASP A 146 -11.99 1.41 -0.41
N GLY A 147 -11.02 0.78 -1.06
CA GLY A 147 -10.39 1.31 -2.25
C GLY A 147 -11.36 1.35 -3.43
N GLY A 148 -11.26 2.42 -4.23
CA GLY A 148 -12.05 2.64 -5.43
C GLY A 148 -11.21 3.33 -6.51
N GLN A 149 -11.87 3.68 -7.60
CA GLN A 149 -11.29 4.34 -8.77
C GLN A 149 -12.11 5.59 -9.09
N TRP A 150 -11.67 6.38 -10.07
CA TRP A 150 -12.33 7.63 -10.42
C TRP A 150 -13.69 7.43 -11.13
N ASP A 151 -13.79 6.40 -11.97
CA ASP A 151 -14.97 6.11 -12.80
C ASP A 151 -16.13 5.45 -12.02
#